data_AF-A0A4R6JD91-F1
#
_entry.id   AF-A0A4R6JD91-F1
#
_cell.length_a   1.000
_cell.length_b   1.000
_cell.length_c   1.000
_cell.angle_alpha   90.00
_cell.angle_beta   90.00
_cell.angle_gamma   90.00
#
_symmetry.space_group_name_H-M   'P 1'
#
loop_
_entity.id
_entity.type
_entity.pdbx_description
1 polymer ?
#
loop_
_entity_poly.entity_id
_entity_poly.type
_entity_poly.pdbx_seq_one_letter_code
_entity_poly.pdbx_strand_id
1 'polypeptide(L)'
;MLAEFCLPAERWWVIRGWRRYVFHPFINEFGPPLMIQRLSDHLGWIPFATDMGGNYLAVDMARGPRGRPGQVILIGRDYGDGPTYVAESVTELLRRHVDALDSGSFEHGDDGGLWVNAGDAEYHWRHYRETCTLEVSGPDAAPVRGMRPEIRELKVSNAPWVDLGSVRGAPALWQVSVKNCPGADLSPLCDTPVEVVDLAMDTIELTALPTVRMVSLHTEKPIDLRPLLSCPRLYALDLTDAIAADISVLSELTGLQYLKMQRSQWQELFLHKAIPASLAVVELAEEPPQERKLYWSFDKAYKSPRPTLGDAVDWANNLAGDATTISTFKGKFKTP
;
A
#
# COMPACT_ATOMS: atom_id res chain seq x y z
N MET A 1 -31.34 -15.17 12.59
CA MET A 1 -30.15 -15.25 13.45
C MET A 1 -28.88 -15.33 12.56
N LEU A 2 -28.69 -14.34 11.67
CA LEU A 2 -27.55 -14.27 10.73
C LEU A 2 -27.03 -12.82 10.56
N ALA A 3 -27.71 -11.84 11.16
CA ALA A 3 -27.40 -10.42 11.04
C ALA A 3 -26.69 -9.84 12.28
N GLU A 4 -26.43 -10.64 13.30
CA GLU A 4 -25.77 -10.21 14.55
C GLU A 4 -24.24 -10.24 14.50
N PHE A 5 -23.62 -10.75 13.43
CA PHE A 5 -22.17 -11.04 13.40
C PHE A 5 -21.29 -10.03 12.64
N CYS A 6 -21.81 -8.88 12.22
CA CYS A 6 -21.01 -7.92 11.44
C CYS A 6 -21.47 -6.47 11.61
N LEU A 7 -21.59 -6.00 12.86
CA LEU A 7 -21.66 -4.55 13.06
C LEU A 7 -20.34 -3.91 12.59
N PRO A 8 -20.34 -2.69 12.02
CA PRO A 8 -19.10 -2.00 11.64
C PRO A 8 -18.04 -1.91 12.76
N ALA A 9 -18.49 -1.95 14.02
CA ALA A 9 -17.63 -2.01 15.21
C ALA A 9 -16.83 -3.33 15.35
N GLU A 10 -17.24 -4.41 14.66
CA GLU A 10 -16.60 -5.73 14.68
C GLU A 10 -15.64 -5.93 13.50
N ARG A 11 -15.58 -4.99 12.53
CA ARG A 11 -14.60 -4.96 11.43
C ARG A 11 -13.28 -4.33 11.89
N TRP A 12 -12.81 -4.72 13.07
CA TRP A 12 -11.67 -4.09 13.76
C TRP A 12 -10.33 -4.24 13.01
N TRP A 13 -10.21 -5.20 12.09
CA TRP A 13 -9.01 -5.38 11.26
C TRP A 13 -8.72 -4.18 10.34
N VAL A 14 -9.75 -3.40 10.02
CA VAL A 14 -9.68 -2.15 9.26
C VAL A 14 -9.05 -1.02 10.07
N ILE A 15 -9.10 -1.12 11.40
CA ILE A 15 -8.64 -0.10 12.36
C ILE A 15 -7.26 -0.46 12.92
N ARG A 16 -6.50 -1.37 12.29
CA ARG A 16 -5.12 -1.67 12.70
C ARG A 16 -4.17 -0.50 12.41
N GLY A 17 -4.21 0.52 13.27
CA GLY A 17 -3.27 1.62 13.36
C GLY A 17 -3.26 2.57 12.15
N TRP A 18 -3.14 3.87 12.42
CA TRP A 18 -2.83 4.88 11.38
C TRP A 18 -1.62 4.48 10.53
N ARG A 19 -0.70 3.68 11.10
CA ARG A 19 0.47 3.11 10.43
C ARG A 19 0.13 2.31 9.18
N ARG A 20 -0.98 1.56 9.13
CA ARG A 20 -1.34 0.83 7.90
C ARG A 20 -1.74 1.79 6.78
N TYR A 21 -2.47 2.86 7.12
CA TYR A 21 -2.88 3.91 6.19
C TYR A 21 -1.73 4.80 5.73
N VAL A 22 -0.63 4.86 6.48
CA VAL A 22 0.52 5.70 6.19
C VAL A 22 1.69 4.91 5.57
N PHE A 23 1.98 3.70 6.07
CA PHE A 23 3.09 2.86 5.58
C PHE A 23 2.69 1.86 4.49
N HIS A 24 1.42 1.45 4.39
CA HIS A 24 0.89 0.58 3.32
C HIS A 24 -0.39 1.20 2.73
N PRO A 25 -0.30 2.43 2.19
CA PRO A 25 -1.49 3.14 1.71
C PRO A 25 -2.06 2.50 0.43
N PHE A 26 -1.32 1.54 -0.14
CA PHE A 26 -1.74 0.77 -1.29
C PHE A 26 -2.23 -0.61 -0.87
N ILE A 27 -3.52 -0.82 -1.05
CA ILE A 27 -4.14 -2.14 -0.87
C ILE A 27 -4.06 -2.88 -2.20
N ASN A 28 -3.70 -4.15 -2.13
CA ASN A 28 -3.57 -5.03 -3.29
C ASN A 28 -4.92 -5.72 -3.56
N GLU A 29 -4.96 -6.49 -4.64
CA GLU A 29 -6.01 -7.48 -4.88
C GLU A 29 -5.36 -8.81 -5.22
N PHE A 30 -5.77 -9.89 -4.56
CA PHE A 30 -5.22 -11.21 -4.79
C PHE A 30 -6.24 -12.05 -5.55
N GLY A 31 -6.22 -11.96 -6.87
CA GLY A 31 -7.19 -12.64 -7.73
C GLY A 31 -6.86 -12.47 -9.21
N PRO A 32 -7.71 -12.96 -10.11
CA PRO A 32 -7.63 -12.57 -11.51
C PRO A 32 -7.76 -11.03 -11.63
N PRO A 33 -7.09 -10.39 -12.59
CA PRO A 33 -7.02 -8.93 -12.68
C PRO A 33 -8.38 -8.24 -12.66
N LEU A 34 -8.51 -7.22 -11.79
CA LEU A 34 -9.66 -6.32 -11.69
C LEU A 34 -10.97 -7.02 -11.27
N MET A 35 -10.88 -8.22 -10.69
CA MET A 35 -12.04 -8.93 -10.16
C MET A 35 -12.53 -8.30 -8.86
N ILE A 36 -11.63 -7.79 -8.02
CA ILE A 36 -11.94 -7.30 -6.68
C ILE A 36 -11.55 -5.81 -6.60
N GLN A 37 -12.21 -5.05 -5.75
CA GLN A 37 -11.72 -3.71 -5.45
C GLN A 37 -10.54 -3.79 -4.48
N ARG A 38 -9.50 -3.00 -4.77
CA ARG A 38 -8.32 -2.82 -3.90
C ARG A 38 -8.67 -1.95 -2.69
N LEU A 39 -9.43 -2.51 -1.77
CA LEU A 39 -9.88 -1.86 -0.54
C LEU A 39 -9.58 -2.76 0.65
N SER A 40 -9.28 -2.18 1.81
CA SER A 40 -9.17 -2.96 3.05
C SER A 40 -10.52 -3.47 3.52
N ASP A 41 -11.60 -2.76 3.16
CA ASP A 41 -12.95 -3.09 3.55
C ASP A 41 -14.01 -2.38 2.69
N HIS A 42 -15.21 -2.95 2.64
CA HIS A 42 -16.36 -2.33 2.00
C HIS A 42 -17.70 -2.82 2.58
N LEU A 43 -18.70 -1.93 2.71
CA LEU A 43 -20.04 -2.29 3.25
C LEU A 43 -20.78 -3.32 2.39
N GLY A 44 -20.48 -3.36 1.09
CA GLY A 44 -20.96 -4.36 0.14
C GLY A 44 -20.24 -5.71 0.21
N TRP A 45 -19.25 -5.88 1.09
CA TRP A 45 -18.67 -7.19 1.37
C TRP A 45 -19.35 -7.79 2.58
N ILE A 46 -20.10 -8.87 2.36
CA ILE A 46 -21.02 -9.47 3.34
C ILE A 46 -20.40 -10.80 3.83
N PRO A 47 -19.81 -10.82 5.04
CA PRO A 47 -19.27 -12.04 5.62
C PRO A 47 -20.34 -13.10 5.87
N PHE A 48 -20.02 -14.36 5.60
CA PHE A 48 -20.94 -15.48 5.82
C PHE A 48 -20.29 -16.72 6.44
N ALA A 49 -18.96 -16.77 6.52
CA ALA A 49 -18.23 -17.80 7.26
C ALA A 49 -16.96 -17.20 7.88
N THR A 50 -16.44 -17.81 8.94
CA THR A 50 -15.25 -17.34 9.65
C THR A 50 -14.41 -18.50 10.16
N ASP A 51 -13.10 -18.28 10.27
CA ASP A 51 -12.15 -19.18 10.91
C ASP A 51 -12.10 -19.04 12.45
N MET A 52 -12.95 -18.18 13.04
CA MET A 52 -12.95 -17.79 14.46
C MET A 52 -11.65 -17.10 14.94
N GLY A 53 -10.66 -16.94 14.07
CA GLY A 53 -9.42 -16.19 14.27
C GLY A 53 -9.51 -14.73 13.80
N GLY A 54 -10.60 -14.37 13.11
CA GLY A 54 -10.85 -13.03 12.59
C GLY A 54 -10.65 -12.90 11.08
N ASN A 55 -10.59 -14.02 10.36
CA ASN A 55 -10.73 -14.05 8.90
C ASN A 55 -12.14 -14.51 8.52
N TYR A 56 -12.58 -14.05 7.35
CA TYR A 56 -13.94 -14.22 6.88
C TYR A 56 -13.96 -14.54 5.40
N LEU A 57 -14.81 -15.50 5.02
CA LEU A 57 -15.35 -15.55 3.67
C LEU A 57 -16.49 -14.55 3.57
N ALA A 58 -16.43 -13.72 2.53
CA ALA A 58 -17.44 -12.71 2.26
C ALA A 58 -17.97 -12.83 0.83
N VAL A 59 -19.25 -12.56 0.67
CA VAL A 59 -19.88 -12.32 -0.62
C VAL A 59 -19.55 -10.89 -1.05
N ASP A 60 -18.93 -10.75 -2.20
CA ASP A 60 -18.55 -9.47 -2.78
C ASP A 60 -19.68 -8.90 -3.66
N MET A 61 -20.39 -7.91 -3.12
CA MET A 61 -21.37 -7.11 -3.86
C MET A 61 -20.77 -5.78 -4.35
N ALA A 62 -19.54 -5.46 -3.97
CA ALA A 62 -18.80 -4.26 -4.35
C ALA A 62 -17.53 -4.63 -5.11
N ARG A 63 -17.79 -5.32 -6.22
CA ARG A 63 -16.79 -5.97 -7.05
C ARG A 63 -15.91 -4.99 -7.81
N GLY A 64 -14.76 -5.50 -8.28
CA GLY A 64 -13.95 -4.83 -9.27
C GLY A 64 -14.63 -4.76 -10.65
N PRO A 65 -14.09 -3.96 -11.59
CA PRO A 65 -14.66 -3.77 -12.92
C PRO A 65 -14.95 -5.06 -13.69
N ARG A 66 -14.11 -6.10 -13.51
CA ARG A 66 -14.25 -7.41 -14.16
C ARG A 66 -14.92 -8.47 -13.29
N GLY A 67 -15.16 -8.18 -12.02
CA GLY A 67 -15.74 -9.13 -11.08
C GLY A 67 -17.20 -9.47 -11.37
N ARG A 68 -17.76 -10.36 -10.55
CA ARG A 68 -19.19 -10.72 -10.60
C ARG A 68 -19.84 -10.44 -9.24
N PRO A 69 -21.02 -9.81 -9.20
CA PRO A 69 -21.76 -9.67 -7.94
C PRO A 69 -22.05 -11.06 -7.39
N GLY A 70 -21.75 -11.29 -6.13
CA GLY A 70 -21.95 -12.59 -5.50
C GLY A 70 -20.72 -13.51 -5.51
N GLN A 71 -19.60 -13.09 -6.11
CA GLN A 71 -18.34 -13.82 -5.99
C GLN A 71 -17.87 -13.86 -4.53
N VAL A 72 -17.05 -14.86 -4.19
CA VAL A 72 -16.57 -15.08 -2.83
C VAL A 72 -15.13 -14.59 -2.73
N ILE A 73 -14.87 -13.83 -1.67
CA ILE A 73 -13.54 -13.33 -1.31
C ILE A 73 -13.20 -13.69 0.14
N LEU A 74 -11.91 -13.74 0.44
CA LEU A 74 -11.34 -13.78 1.79
C LEU A 74 -10.91 -12.38 2.20
N ILE A 75 -11.33 -11.99 3.41
CA ILE A 75 -11.00 -10.72 4.06
C ILE A 75 -10.73 -10.98 5.55
N GLY A 76 -10.21 -9.98 6.25
CA GLY A 76 -10.10 -10.02 7.70
C GLY A 76 -8.70 -9.75 8.22
N ARG A 77 -8.42 -10.28 9.41
CA ARG A 77 -7.23 -9.99 10.21
C ARG A 77 -5.91 -10.18 9.45
N ASP A 78 -5.81 -11.27 8.70
CA ASP A 78 -4.56 -11.70 8.05
C ASP A 78 -4.51 -11.25 6.57
N TYR A 79 -5.62 -10.75 6.03
CA TYR A 79 -5.79 -10.28 4.64
C TYR A 79 -5.62 -8.77 4.54
N GLY A 80 -4.64 -8.27 5.28
CA GLY A 80 -4.50 -6.84 5.44
C GLY A 80 -3.77 -6.15 4.28
N ASP A 81 -3.04 -6.91 3.47
CA ASP A 81 -2.45 -6.40 2.22
C ASP A 81 -3.49 -6.32 1.11
N GLY A 82 -4.68 -6.88 1.32
CA GLY A 82 -5.80 -6.83 0.38
C GLY A 82 -6.67 -8.10 0.40
N PRO A 83 -7.88 -8.01 -0.18
CA PRO A 83 -8.81 -9.13 -0.29
C PRO A 83 -8.31 -10.19 -1.29
N THR A 84 -8.67 -11.45 -1.04
CA THR A 84 -8.29 -12.60 -1.88
C THR A 84 -9.52 -13.23 -2.54
N TYR A 85 -9.47 -13.46 -3.84
CA TYR A 85 -10.52 -14.16 -4.60
C TYR A 85 -10.56 -15.65 -4.23
N VAL A 86 -11.75 -16.21 -4.09
CA VAL A 86 -11.93 -17.63 -3.73
C VAL A 86 -12.74 -18.38 -4.79
N ALA A 87 -13.91 -17.86 -5.14
CA ALA A 87 -14.84 -18.53 -6.04
C ALA A 87 -15.76 -17.53 -6.75
N GLU A 88 -16.31 -17.93 -7.89
CA GLU A 88 -17.23 -17.07 -8.66
C GLU A 88 -18.62 -16.92 -8.01
N SER A 89 -18.98 -17.81 -7.09
CA SER A 89 -20.22 -17.75 -6.31
C SER A 89 -20.16 -18.64 -5.07
N VAL A 90 -21.07 -18.41 -4.12
CA VAL A 90 -21.28 -19.32 -2.97
C VAL A 90 -21.69 -20.72 -3.45
N THR A 91 -22.48 -20.82 -4.51
CA THR A 91 -22.89 -22.11 -5.09
C THR A 91 -21.69 -22.90 -5.61
N GLU A 92 -20.76 -22.25 -6.31
CA GLU A 92 -19.54 -22.89 -6.78
C GLU A 92 -18.64 -23.31 -5.62
N LEU A 93 -18.51 -22.46 -4.59
CA LEU A 93 -17.79 -22.82 -3.37
C LEU A 93 -18.37 -24.09 -2.74
N LEU A 94 -19.70 -24.15 -2.53
CA LEU A 94 -20.36 -25.31 -1.95
C LEU A 94 -20.23 -26.56 -2.83
N ARG A 95 -20.32 -26.41 -4.15
CA ARG A 95 -20.12 -27.52 -5.09
C ARG A 95 -18.75 -28.18 -4.90
N ARG A 96 -17.68 -27.40 -4.82
CA ARG A 96 -16.32 -27.92 -4.56
C ARG A 96 -16.22 -28.68 -3.24
N HIS A 97 -16.96 -28.25 -2.21
CA HIS A 97 -17.00 -28.96 -0.93
C HIS A 97 -17.77 -30.28 -1.04
N VAL A 98 -18.91 -30.29 -1.73
CA VAL A 98 -19.67 -31.52 -1.98
C VAL A 98 -18.83 -32.51 -2.79
N ASP A 99 -18.19 -32.05 -3.86
CA ASP A 99 -17.32 -32.89 -4.69
C ASP A 99 -16.16 -33.49 -3.88
N ALA A 100 -15.54 -32.71 -3.00
CA ALA A 100 -14.47 -33.18 -2.11
C ALA A 100 -14.98 -34.22 -1.09
N LEU A 101 -16.19 -34.05 -0.55
CA LEU A 101 -16.80 -35.02 0.35
C LEU A 101 -17.14 -36.33 -0.38
N ASP A 102 -17.74 -36.24 -1.57
CA ASP A 102 -18.10 -37.39 -2.39
C ASP A 102 -16.88 -38.19 -2.85
N SER A 103 -15.75 -37.51 -3.09
CA SER A 103 -14.50 -38.16 -3.48
C SER A 103 -13.65 -38.66 -2.30
N GLY A 104 -14.09 -38.46 -1.05
CA GLY A 104 -13.31 -38.82 0.14
C GLY A 104 -12.11 -37.89 0.41
N SER A 105 -12.09 -36.70 -0.16
CA SER A 105 -11.04 -35.68 0.05
C SER A 105 -11.33 -34.84 1.29
N PHE A 106 -11.23 -35.47 2.46
CA PHE A 106 -11.39 -34.81 3.75
C PHE A 106 -10.63 -35.56 4.86
N GLU A 107 -10.39 -34.86 5.95
CA GLU A 107 -9.66 -35.37 7.12
C GLU A 107 -10.47 -35.09 8.39
N HIS A 108 -10.40 -36.00 9.36
CA HIS A 108 -10.98 -35.77 10.68
C HIS A 108 -9.90 -35.21 11.59
N GLY A 109 -10.18 -34.09 12.24
CA GLY A 109 -9.33 -33.52 13.27
C GLY A 109 -9.45 -34.27 14.60
N ASP A 110 -8.40 -34.19 15.42
CA ASP A 110 -8.39 -34.76 16.78
C ASP A 110 -9.43 -34.11 17.71
N ASP A 111 -9.92 -32.91 17.35
CA ASP A 111 -10.98 -32.17 18.04
C ASP A 111 -12.40 -32.58 17.59
N GLY A 112 -12.53 -33.56 16.69
CA GLY A 112 -13.80 -33.95 16.09
C GLY A 112 -14.25 -33.04 14.95
N GLY A 113 -13.41 -32.08 14.53
CA GLY A 113 -13.63 -31.25 13.36
C GLY A 113 -13.49 -32.04 12.06
N LEU A 114 -14.12 -31.53 11.00
CA LEU A 114 -14.01 -32.07 9.64
C LEU A 114 -13.28 -31.06 8.76
N TRP A 115 -12.12 -31.44 8.24
CA TRP A 115 -11.36 -30.65 7.29
C TRP A 115 -11.67 -31.11 5.86
N VAL A 116 -12.41 -30.31 5.10
CA VAL A 116 -12.78 -30.65 3.71
C VAL A 116 -11.76 -30.04 2.76
N ASN A 117 -11.09 -30.88 1.97
CA ASN A 117 -10.06 -30.45 1.02
C ASN A 117 -10.70 -29.97 -0.30
N ALA A 118 -11.51 -28.91 -0.23
CA ALA A 118 -12.29 -28.35 -1.35
C ALA A 118 -11.52 -27.37 -2.27
N GLY A 119 -10.19 -27.44 -2.24
CA GLY A 119 -9.30 -26.50 -2.90
C GLY A 119 -8.68 -25.48 -1.95
N ASP A 120 -7.74 -24.71 -2.49
CA ASP A 120 -6.95 -23.74 -1.73
C ASP A 120 -7.55 -22.34 -1.83
N ALA A 121 -8.16 -21.88 -0.74
CA ALA A 121 -8.73 -20.54 -0.68
C ALA A 121 -7.66 -19.43 -0.78
N GLU A 122 -6.40 -19.73 -0.45
CA GLU A 122 -5.27 -18.81 -0.57
C GLU A 122 -4.53 -18.92 -1.91
N TYR A 123 -5.05 -19.71 -2.85
CA TYR A 123 -4.40 -19.97 -4.14
C TYR A 123 -4.02 -18.67 -4.85
N HIS A 124 -4.95 -17.73 -4.90
CA HIS A 124 -4.72 -16.47 -5.60
C HIS A 124 -3.72 -15.56 -4.89
N TRP A 125 -3.61 -15.64 -3.56
CA TRP A 125 -2.59 -14.92 -2.82
C TRP A 125 -1.20 -15.47 -3.10
N ARG A 126 -1.03 -16.80 -3.08
CA ARG A 126 0.23 -17.46 -3.44
C ARG A 126 0.60 -17.23 -4.90
N HIS A 127 -0.35 -17.44 -5.81
CA HIS A 127 -0.18 -17.20 -7.23
C HIS A 127 0.22 -15.75 -7.53
N TYR A 128 -0.39 -14.78 -6.84
CA TYR A 128 -0.01 -13.38 -6.95
C TYR A 128 1.48 -13.20 -6.66
N ARG A 129 1.95 -13.70 -5.50
CA ARG A 129 3.36 -13.56 -5.08
C ARG A 129 4.34 -14.21 -6.04
N GLU A 130 3.94 -15.29 -6.68
CA GLU A 130 4.80 -16.07 -7.57
C GLU A 130 4.81 -15.54 -9.02
N THR A 131 3.72 -14.93 -9.47
CA THR A 131 3.51 -14.70 -10.91
C THR A 131 3.17 -13.27 -11.28
N CYS A 132 2.69 -12.44 -10.35
CA CYS A 132 2.26 -11.06 -10.65
C CYS A 132 3.36 -10.01 -10.44
N THR A 133 4.52 -10.44 -9.96
CA THR A 133 5.73 -9.61 -9.90
C THR A 133 6.68 -10.03 -11.02
N LEU A 134 7.07 -9.08 -11.87
CA LEU A 134 8.12 -9.23 -12.85
C LEU A 134 9.39 -8.57 -12.33
N GLU A 135 10.43 -9.35 -12.11
CA GLU A 135 11.74 -8.85 -11.71
C GLU A 135 12.70 -8.96 -12.90
N VAL A 136 13.32 -7.83 -13.24
CA VAL A 136 14.29 -7.70 -14.35
C VAL A 136 15.57 -7.14 -13.76
N SER A 137 16.71 -7.77 -14.08
CA SER A 137 18.00 -7.26 -13.62
C SER A 137 19.15 -7.51 -14.58
N GLY A 138 20.18 -6.70 -14.45
CA GLY A 138 21.44 -6.84 -15.17
C GLY A 138 21.47 -6.10 -16.52
N PRO A 139 22.62 -6.15 -17.21
CA PRO A 139 22.87 -5.37 -18.43
C PRO A 139 22.04 -5.83 -19.64
N ASP A 140 21.57 -7.08 -19.65
CA ASP A 140 20.75 -7.64 -20.73
C ASP A 140 19.24 -7.43 -20.52
N ALA A 141 18.87 -6.54 -19.60
CA ALA A 141 17.50 -6.20 -19.26
C ALA A 141 16.73 -5.44 -20.36
N ALA A 142 17.40 -5.04 -21.45
CA ALA A 142 16.81 -4.29 -22.55
C ALA A 142 16.47 -5.19 -23.76
N PRO A 143 15.20 -5.24 -24.24
CA PRO A 143 14.01 -4.65 -23.63
C PRO A 143 13.51 -5.47 -22.43
N VAL A 144 12.64 -4.88 -21.60
CA VAL A 144 11.94 -5.64 -20.53
C VAL A 144 11.16 -6.78 -21.17
N ARG A 145 11.58 -8.03 -20.91
CA ARG A 145 10.95 -9.26 -21.40
C ARG A 145 10.05 -9.88 -20.33
N GLY A 146 9.07 -10.68 -20.76
CA GLY A 146 8.19 -11.43 -19.86
C GLY A 146 7.02 -10.63 -19.29
N MET A 147 6.77 -9.43 -19.81
CA MET A 147 5.59 -8.63 -19.45
C MET A 147 4.31 -9.36 -19.89
N ARG A 148 3.44 -9.67 -18.93
CA ARG A 148 2.14 -10.32 -19.17
C ARG A 148 1.01 -9.43 -18.65
N PRO A 149 -0.24 -9.58 -19.15
CA PRO A 149 -1.37 -8.75 -18.73
C PRO A 149 -1.70 -8.82 -17.22
N GLU A 150 -1.26 -9.87 -16.54
CA GLU A 150 -1.49 -10.11 -15.10
C GLU A 150 -0.42 -9.49 -14.20
N ILE A 151 0.69 -8.99 -14.77
CA ILE A 151 1.76 -8.35 -14.00
C ILE A 151 1.26 -7.05 -13.39
N ARG A 152 1.49 -6.93 -12.08
CA ARG A 152 1.05 -5.84 -11.21
C ARG A 152 2.18 -5.04 -10.63
N GLU A 153 3.30 -5.72 -10.42
CA GLU A 153 4.53 -5.17 -9.88
C GLU A 153 5.66 -5.41 -10.87
N LEU A 154 6.33 -4.34 -11.27
CA LEU A 154 7.55 -4.40 -12.06
C LEU A 154 8.71 -3.91 -11.19
N LYS A 155 9.73 -4.74 -11.02
CA LYS A 155 10.97 -4.36 -10.35
C LYS A 155 12.12 -4.48 -11.33
N VAL A 156 12.77 -3.36 -11.61
CA VAL A 156 13.94 -3.31 -12.49
C VAL A 156 15.15 -2.89 -11.65
N SER A 157 16.23 -3.67 -11.72
CA SER A 157 17.43 -3.39 -10.93
C SER A 157 18.74 -3.59 -11.69
N ASN A 158 19.70 -2.68 -11.53
CA ASN A 158 21.04 -2.79 -12.15
C ASN A 158 20.98 -2.96 -13.68
N ALA A 159 20.09 -2.20 -14.33
CA ALA A 159 19.78 -2.31 -15.75
C ALA A 159 19.98 -0.95 -16.45
N PRO A 160 21.22 -0.60 -16.83
CA PRO A 160 21.50 0.67 -17.51
C PRO A 160 20.79 0.72 -18.87
N TRP A 161 20.19 1.88 -19.19
CA TRP A 161 19.43 2.11 -20.44
C TRP A 161 18.33 1.09 -20.71
N VAL A 162 17.69 0.59 -19.65
CA VAL A 162 16.57 -0.32 -19.77
C VAL A 162 15.46 0.28 -20.64
N ASP A 163 14.99 -0.48 -21.62
CA ASP A 163 13.85 -0.12 -22.45
C ASP A 163 12.54 -0.63 -21.81
N LEU A 164 11.77 0.31 -21.24
CA LEU A 164 10.45 0.07 -20.65
C LEU A 164 9.32 0.09 -21.69
N GLY A 165 9.62 0.10 -22.99
CA GLY A 165 8.61 0.18 -24.06
C GLY A 165 7.54 -0.93 -24.00
N SER A 166 7.90 -2.13 -23.55
CA SER A 166 6.97 -3.26 -23.37
C SER A 166 5.96 -3.07 -22.23
N VAL A 167 6.18 -2.07 -21.36
CA VAL A 167 5.28 -1.72 -20.26
C VAL A 167 4.09 -0.88 -20.73
N ARG A 168 4.20 -0.22 -21.90
CA ARG A 168 3.17 0.68 -22.41
C ARG A 168 1.82 -0.06 -22.53
N GLY A 169 0.77 0.50 -21.92
CA GLY A 169 -0.57 -0.08 -21.96
C GLY A 169 -0.76 -1.34 -21.12
N ALA A 170 0.19 -1.70 -20.23
CA ALA A 170 0.03 -2.82 -19.32
C ALA A 170 -1.21 -2.61 -18.41
N PRO A 171 -2.25 -3.44 -18.51
CA PRO A 171 -3.58 -3.11 -17.97
C PRO A 171 -3.70 -3.29 -16.45
N ALA A 172 -2.80 -4.08 -15.86
CA ALA A 172 -2.80 -4.39 -14.44
C ALA A 172 -1.56 -3.87 -13.71
N LEU A 173 -0.64 -3.17 -14.39
CA LEU A 173 0.58 -2.68 -13.75
C LEU A 173 0.29 -1.42 -12.92
N TRP A 174 0.39 -1.53 -11.60
CA TRP A 174 0.11 -0.41 -10.70
C TRP A 174 1.27 -0.05 -9.77
N GLN A 175 2.29 -0.92 -9.64
CA GLN A 175 3.50 -0.63 -8.86
C GLN A 175 4.76 -0.85 -9.71
N VAL A 176 5.65 0.13 -9.70
CA VAL A 176 6.93 0.08 -10.40
C VAL A 176 8.05 0.51 -9.45
N SER A 177 9.09 -0.31 -9.35
CA SER A 177 10.35 0.03 -8.69
C SER A 177 11.49 -0.04 -9.69
N VAL A 178 12.25 1.04 -9.83
CA VAL A 178 13.41 1.14 -10.74
C VAL A 178 14.64 1.54 -9.93
N LYS A 179 15.60 0.64 -9.82
CA LYS A 179 16.80 0.81 -8.99
C LYS A 179 18.08 0.68 -9.82
N ASN A 180 19.01 1.61 -9.69
CA ASN A 180 20.30 1.58 -10.38
C ASN A 180 20.15 1.33 -11.90
N CYS A 181 19.28 2.10 -12.55
CA CYS A 181 19.00 2.01 -13.99
C CYS A 181 19.27 3.36 -14.66
N PRO A 182 20.53 3.81 -14.73
CA PRO A 182 20.85 5.12 -15.29
C PRO A 182 20.33 5.24 -16.73
N GLY A 183 19.71 6.38 -17.06
CA GLY A 183 19.15 6.66 -18.38
C GLY A 183 17.87 5.89 -18.71
N ALA A 184 17.17 5.32 -17.72
CA ALA A 184 15.86 4.73 -17.93
C ALA A 184 14.81 5.77 -18.36
N ASP A 185 14.12 5.53 -19.47
CA ASP A 185 13.00 6.36 -19.91
C ASP A 185 11.70 5.93 -19.19
N LEU A 186 11.13 6.84 -18.40
CA LEU A 186 9.88 6.63 -17.66
C LEU A 186 8.62 6.95 -18.49
N SER A 187 8.76 7.51 -19.70
CA SER A 187 7.64 7.87 -20.57
C SER A 187 6.66 6.72 -20.86
N PRO A 188 7.07 5.43 -20.97
CA PRO A 188 6.13 4.33 -21.18
C PRO A 188 5.14 4.12 -20.03
N LEU A 189 5.45 4.62 -18.82
CA LEU A 189 4.56 4.55 -17.65
C LEU A 189 3.39 5.55 -17.72
N CYS A 190 3.40 6.51 -18.66
CA CYS A 190 2.30 7.46 -18.80
C CYS A 190 0.99 6.80 -19.27
N ASP A 191 1.09 5.67 -19.97
CA ASP A 191 -0.04 4.92 -20.54
C ASP A 191 -0.43 3.70 -19.68
N THR A 192 -0.03 3.67 -18.41
CA THR A 192 -0.32 2.56 -17.49
C THR A 192 -1.09 3.06 -16.26
N PRO A 193 -1.82 2.18 -15.54
CA PRO A 193 -2.51 2.54 -14.31
C PRO A 193 -1.55 2.56 -13.11
N VAL A 194 -0.31 3.01 -13.30
CA VAL A 194 0.71 3.05 -12.24
C VAL A 194 0.33 4.06 -11.17
N GLU A 195 0.26 3.58 -9.93
CA GLU A 195 -0.15 4.36 -8.77
C GLU A 195 0.99 4.50 -7.75
N VAL A 196 1.92 3.54 -7.70
CA VAL A 196 3.08 3.56 -6.81
C VAL A 196 4.35 3.49 -7.64
N VAL A 197 5.22 4.46 -7.45
CA VAL A 197 6.51 4.54 -8.13
C VAL A 197 7.62 4.73 -7.10
N ASP A 198 8.60 3.84 -7.14
CA ASP A 198 9.81 3.88 -6.32
C ASP A 198 11.03 3.96 -7.25
N LEU A 199 11.77 5.06 -7.18
CA LEU A 199 12.89 5.34 -8.07
C LEU A 199 14.16 5.55 -7.24
N ALA A 200 15.14 4.67 -7.44
CA ALA A 200 16.40 4.70 -6.72
C ALA A 200 17.59 4.71 -7.69
N MET A 201 18.02 5.89 -8.14
CA MET A 201 19.03 6.04 -9.19
C MET A 201 19.90 7.29 -8.96
N ASP A 202 21.15 7.26 -9.43
CA ASP A 202 22.09 8.39 -9.33
C ASP A 202 21.53 9.70 -9.92
N THR A 203 20.74 9.57 -10.99
CA THR A 203 20.03 10.67 -11.64
C THR A 203 18.64 10.21 -12.02
N ILE A 204 17.63 11.03 -11.72
CA ILE A 204 16.23 10.77 -12.06
C ILE A 204 15.69 11.96 -12.86
N GLU A 205 15.20 11.70 -14.06
CA GLU A 205 14.42 12.66 -14.85
C GLU A 205 12.93 12.30 -14.70
N LEU A 206 12.20 13.08 -13.89
CA LEU A 206 10.79 12.83 -13.65
C LEU A 206 9.95 13.21 -14.87
N THR A 207 8.97 12.37 -15.17
CA THR A 207 7.90 12.65 -16.13
C THR A 207 6.58 12.71 -15.37
N ALA A 208 5.63 13.54 -15.83
CA ALA A 208 4.31 13.60 -15.23
C ALA A 208 3.54 12.27 -15.45
N LEU A 209 3.21 11.58 -14.36
CA LEU A 209 2.48 10.31 -14.39
C LEU A 209 1.04 10.54 -13.90
N PRO A 210 0.03 10.50 -14.79
CA PRO A 210 -1.32 11.01 -14.48
C PRO A 210 -2.06 10.20 -13.40
N THR A 211 -1.69 8.93 -13.21
CA THR A 211 -2.35 8.01 -12.28
C THR A 211 -1.62 7.90 -10.94
N VAL A 212 -0.40 8.44 -10.82
CA VAL A 212 0.46 8.21 -9.66
C VAL A 212 -0.13 8.82 -8.39
N ARG A 213 0.01 8.09 -7.28
CA ARG A 213 -0.54 8.41 -5.96
C ARG A 213 0.55 8.56 -4.91
N MET A 214 1.55 7.68 -4.98
CA MET A 214 2.72 7.63 -4.13
C MET A 214 3.98 7.63 -4.99
N VAL A 215 4.91 8.51 -4.66
CA VAL A 215 6.24 8.56 -5.28
C VAL A 215 7.30 8.50 -4.19
N SER A 216 8.24 7.57 -4.30
CA SER A 216 9.45 7.48 -3.47
C SER A 216 10.68 7.73 -4.33
N LEU A 217 11.53 8.65 -3.89
CA LEU A 217 12.71 9.09 -4.64
C LEU A 217 13.95 8.90 -3.78
N HIS A 218 14.94 8.23 -4.36
CA HIS A 218 16.25 8.01 -3.78
C HIS A 218 17.31 8.34 -4.83
N THR A 219 17.98 9.49 -4.68
CA THR A 219 18.97 9.98 -5.63
C THR A 219 19.99 10.89 -4.96
N GLU A 220 21.25 10.76 -5.38
CA GLU A 220 22.34 11.59 -4.86
C GLU A 220 22.31 13.02 -5.40
N LYS A 221 21.70 13.23 -6.58
CA LYS A 221 21.66 14.54 -7.23
C LYS A 221 20.36 15.29 -6.95
N PRO A 222 20.38 16.63 -6.92
CA PRO A 222 19.17 17.41 -6.79
C PRO A 222 18.16 17.09 -7.89
N ILE A 223 16.90 16.86 -7.51
CA ILE A 223 15.81 16.46 -8.40
C ILE A 223 14.82 17.60 -8.62
N ASP A 224 14.40 17.81 -9.87
CA ASP A 224 13.32 18.75 -10.19
C ASP A 224 11.96 18.09 -9.90
N LEU A 225 11.22 18.63 -8.93
CA LEU A 225 9.91 18.13 -8.53
C LEU A 225 8.75 18.71 -9.36
N ARG A 226 9.00 19.70 -10.23
CA ARG A 226 7.94 20.35 -11.03
C ARG A 226 7.07 19.39 -11.85
N PRO A 227 7.58 18.29 -12.44
CA PRO A 227 6.74 17.32 -13.13
C PRO A 227 5.63 16.74 -12.25
N LEU A 228 5.82 16.67 -10.93
CA LEU A 228 4.82 16.17 -9.97
C LEU A 228 3.63 17.12 -9.81
N LEU A 229 3.76 18.40 -10.15
CA LEU A 229 2.63 19.36 -10.15
C LEU A 229 1.54 18.97 -11.14
N SER A 230 1.90 18.19 -12.17
CA SER A 230 0.98 17.68 -13.18
C SER A 230 0.39 16.30 -12.84
N CYS A 231 0.62 15.79 -11.63
CA CYS A 231 0.11 14.51 -11.15
C CYS A 231 -1.12 14.73 -10.24
N PRO A 232 -2.36 14.74 -10.77
CA PRO A 232 -3.55 15.18 -10.04
C PRO A 232 -3.98 14.25 -8.90
N ARG A 233 -3.43 13.04 -8.83
CA ARG A 233 -3.77 12.02 -7.83
C ARG A 233 -2.67 11.82 -6.78
N LEU A 234 -1.56 12.54 -6.89
CA LEU A 234 -0.45 12.44 -5.97
C LEU A 234 -0.89 12.96 -4.60
N TYR A 235 -0.85 12.09 -3.59
CA TYR A 235 -1.10 12.47 -2.20
C TYR A 235 0.06 12.13 -1.28
N ALA A 236 1.03 11.34 -1.72
CA ALA A 236 2.13 10.91 -0.88
C ALA A 236 3.48 10.99 -1.61
N LEU A 237 4.48 11.54 -0.90
CA LEU A 237 5.83 11.75 -1.42
C LEU A 237 6.86 11.39 -0.35
N ASP A 238 7.84 10.58 -0.72
CA ASP A 238 9.01 10.26 0.09
C ASP A 238 10.27 10.80 -0.60
N LEU A 239 10.96 11.73 0.08
CA LEU A 239 12.23 12.33 -0.32
C LEU A 239 13.36 11.99 0.66
N THR A 240 13.21 10.90 1.43
CA THR A 240 14.18 10.48 2.45
C THR A 240 15.61 10.46 1.93
N ASP A 241 15.85 9.94 0.72
CA ASP A 241 17.20 9.89 0.15
C ASP A 241 17.29 10.71 -1.15
N ALA A 242 16.50 11.77 -1.30
CA ALA A 242 16.51 12.61 -2.49
C ALA A 242 16.44 14.10 -2.13
N ILE A 243 17.35 14.91 -2.67
CA ILE A 243 17.37 16.35 -2.42
C ILE A 243 16.53 17.05 -3.49
N ALA A 244 15.54 17.86 -3.11
CA ALA A 244 14.82 18.69 -4.06
C ALA A 244 15.74 19.80 -4.59
N ALA A 245 15.79 20.01 -5.91
CA ALA A 245 16.51 21.14 -6.51
C ALA A 245 15.91 22.50 -6.09
N ASP A 246 14.60 22.51 -5.87
CA ASP A 246 13.86 23.64 -5.31
C ASP A 246 12.79 23.10 -4.35
N ILE A 247 13.05 23.24 -3.05
CA ILE A 247 12.15 22.76 -1.99
C ILE A 247 10.83 23.54 -1.95
N SER A 248 10.79 24.76 -2.52
CA SER A 248 9.60 25.62 -2.45
C SER A 248 8.43 25.09 -3.29
N VAL A 249 8.72 24.27 -4.30
CA VAL A 249 7.74 23.57 -5.15
C VAL A 249 6.80 22.70 -4.33
N LEU A 250 7.24 22.19 -3.16
CA LEU A 250 6.38 21.41 -2.27
C LEU A 250 5.12 22.17 -1.83
N SER A 251 5.20 23.50 -1.69
CA SER A 251 4.04 24.33 -1.33
C SER A 251 2.94 24.38 -2.41
N GLU A 252 3.32 24.10 -3.65
CA GLU A 252 2.43 24.11 -4.82
C GLU A 252 1.72 22.75 -5.03
N LEU A 253 2.19 21.67 -4.36
CA LEU A 253 1.56 20.35 -4.40
C LEU A 253 0.29 20.30 -3.53
N THR A 254 -0.77 20.93 -4.03
CA THR A 254 -2.06 21.11 -3.33
C THR A 254 -2.82 19.82 -3.00
N GLY A 255 -2.42 18.68 -3.58
CA GLY A 255 -2.98 17.36 -3.27
C GLY A 255 -2.18 16.56 -2.25
N LEU A 256 -0.98 17.02 -1.85
CA LEU A 256 -0.05 16.26 -1.03
C LEU A 256 -0.52 16.20 0.43
N GLN A 257 -0.79 14.98 0.92
CA GLN A 257 -1.28 14.71 2.27
C GLN A 257 -0.22 14.05 3.15
N TYR A 258 0.71 13.30 2.56
CA TYR A 258 1.81 12.64 3.25
C TYR A 258 3.15 13.09 2.66
N LEU A 259 4.07 13.49 3.54
CA LEU A 259 5.43 13.84 3.16
C LEU A 259 6.41 13.24 4.15
N LYS A 260 7.40 12.53 3.63
CA LYS A 260 8.53 11.97 4.39
C LYS A 260 9.84 12.56 3.90
N MET A 261 10.64 13.08 4.83
CA MET A 261 11.93 13.73 4.55
C MET A 261 12.89 13.60 5.75
N GLN A 262 14.18 13.84 5.53
CA GLN A 262 15.19 14.00 6.56
C GLN A 262 15.05 15.33 7.32
N ARG A 263 15.72 15.43 8.47
CA ARG A 263 15.68 16.60 9.35
C ARG A 263 16.12 17.89 8.65
N SER A 264 17.20 17.83 7.87
CA SER A 264 17.77 18.99 7.16
C SER A 264 16.78 19.59 6.15
N GLN A 265 16.11 18.73 5.38
CA GLN A 265 15.10 19.12 4.40
C GLN A 265 13.89 19.75 5.07
N TRP A 266 13.44 19.20 6.21
CA TRP A 266 12.37 19.82 7.01
C TRP A 266 12.76 21.22 7.48
N GLN A 267 13.98 21.40 7.98
CA GLN A 267 14.48 22.72 8.41
C GLN A 267 14.48 23.73 7.27
N GLU A 268 14.94 23.32 6.08
CA GLU A 268 14.91 24.14 4.87
C GLU A 268 13.47 24.51 4.51
N LEU A 269 12.55 23.54 4.46
CA LEU A 269 11.14 23.78 4.17
C LEU A 269 10.50 24.80 5.13
N PHE A 270 10.80 24.71 6.43
CA PHE A 270 10.32 25.65 7.45
C PHE A 270 10.91 27.06 7.25
N LEU A 271 12.20 27.17 6.95
CA LEU A 271 12.86 28.45 6.66
C LEU A 271 12.23 29.14 5.45
N HIS A 272 11.92 28.37 4.40
CA HIS A 272 11.27 28.85 3.18
C HIS A 272 9.75 29.08 3.32
N LYS A 273 9.15 28.72 4.47
CA LYS A 273 7.69 28.78 4.70
C LYS A 273 6.89 28.05 3.60
N ALA A 274 7.45 26.99 3.06
CA ALA A 274 6.93 26.30 1.87
C ALA A 274 6.13 25.02 2.21
N ILE A 275 5.50 24.97 3.39
CA ILE A 275 4.73 23.80 3.82
C ILE A 275 3.45 23.70 2.96
N PRO A 276 3.18 22.55 2.30
CA PRO A 276 1.94 22.34 1.56
C PRO A 276 0.71 22.47 2.46
N ALA A 277 -0.30 23.23 2.02
CA ALA A 277 -1.51 23.48 2.81
C ALA A 277 -2.38 22.24 3.04
N SER A 278 -2.26 21.23 2.16
CA SER A 278 -3.01 19.97 2.20
C SER A 278 -2.39 18.90 3.11
N LEU A 279 -1.21 19.18 3.68
CA LEU A 279 -0.41 18.18 4.38
C LEU A 279 -1.11 17.74 5.67
N ALA A 280 -1.39 16.44 5.78
CA ALA A 280 -2.09 15.83 6.89
C ALA A 280 -1.15 15.02 7.80
N VAL A 281 -0.13 14.41 7.21
CA VAL A 281 0.84 13.55 7.88
C VAL A 281 2.24 13.96 7.45
N VAL A 282 3.12 14.14 8.43
CA VAL A 282 4.54 14.37 8.22
C VAL A 282 5.33 13.27 8.89
N GLU A 283 6.31 12.73 8.19
CA GLU A 283 7.23 11.73 8.72
C GLU A 283 8.66 12.26 8.66
N LEU A 284 9.34 12.17 9.80
CA LEU A 284 10.77 12.34 9.86
C LEU A 284 11.39 10.99 9.51
N ALA A 285 12.16 10.93 8.43
CA ALA A 285 12.86 9.73 8.05
C ALA A 285 13.82 9.27 9.16
N GLU A 286 13.89 7.96 9.40
CA GLU A 286 14.87 7.39 10.31
C GLU A 286 16.27 7.64 9.73
N GLU A 287 17.02 8.61 10.29
CA GLU A 287 18.46 8.71 10.04
C GLU A 287 19.10 7.38 10.50
N PRO A 288 19.98 6.73 9.69
CA PRO A 288 20.46 5.39 9.98
C PRO A 288 21.09 5.36 11.39
N PRO A 289 20.50 4.62 12.34
CA PRO A 289 21.00 4.64 13.70
C PRO A 289 22.20 3.71 13.78
N GLN A 290 23.31 4.14 14.39
CA GLN A 290 23.95 3.23 15.33
C GLN A 290 22.93 3.02 16.46
N GLU A 291 22.06 2.03 16.25
CA GLU A 291 21.01 1.51 17.12
C GLU A 291 20.42 2.47 18.17
N ARG A 292 19.17 2.91 17.96
CA ARG A 292 18.12 2.87 19.01
C ARG A 292 16.73 3.17 18.45
N LYS A 293 15.86 2.17 18.57
CA LYS A 293 14.43 2.19 18.20
C LYS A 293 13.66 3.20 19.05
N LEU A 294 12.95 4.12 18.40
CA LEU A 294 11.88 4.91 19.00
C LEU A 294 10.71 5.01 18.04
N TYR A 295 9.64 4.28 18.36
CA TYR A 295 8.42 4.20 17.57
C TYR A 295 7.29 4.92 18.31
N TRP A 296 6.65 5.91 17.69
CA TRP A 296 5.38 6.45 18.19
C TRP A 296 4.23 5.62 17.61
N SER A 297 3.50 4.92 18.48
CA SER A 297 2.30 4.15 18.12
C SER A 297 1.16 4.46 19.08
N PHE A 298 0.01 4.90 18.55
CA PHE A 298 -1.23 5.16 19.30
C PHE A 298 -2.15 3.93 19.34
N ASP A 299 -1.57 2.73 19.42
CA ASP A 299 -2.29 1.48 19.14
C ASP A 299 -3.33 1.07 20.21
N LYS A 300 -3.67 1.94 21.17
CA LYS A 300 -4.74 1.71 22.16
C LYS A 300 -5.50 2.99 22.57
N ALA A 301 -5.89 3.84 21.60
CA ALA A 301 -6.63 5.07 21.91
C ALA A 301 -8.14 4.89 22.23
N TYR A 302 -8.70 3.67 22.23
CA TYR A 302 -10.05 3.42 22.74
C TYR A 302 -10.06 2.56 24.00
N LYS A 303 -9.61 3.20 25.08
CA LYS A 303 -10.10 3.17 26.48
C LYS A 303 -9.06 3.98 27.26
N SER A 304 -9.33 5.24 27.60
CA SER A 304 -8.29 6.07 28.22
C SER A 304 -8.11 5.78 29.73
N PRO A 305 -6.90 5.95 30.32
CA PRO A 305 -5.68 6.49 29.70
C PRO A 305 -4.39 5.69 29.99
N ARG A 306 -3.63 5.32 28.94
CA ARG A 306 -2.22 5.70 28.70
C ARG A 306 -1.84 5.23 27.28
N PRO A 307 -1.11 6.04 26.51
CA PRO A 307 -0.58 7.35 26.87
C PRO A 307 -1.62 8.45 26.67
N THR A 308 -1.78 9.32 27.66
CA THR A 308 -2.44 10.63 27.51
C THR A 308 -1.57 11.57 26.66
N LEU A 309 -2.13 12.71 26.27
CA LEU A 309 -1.33 13.81 25.69
C LEU A 309 -0.21 14.26 26.64
N GLY A 310 -0.44 14.20 27.96
CA GLY A 310 0.58 14.48 28.96
C GLY A 310 1.71 13.44 28.94
N ASP A 311 1.37 12.15 28.84
CA ASP A 311 2.37 11.07 28.76
C ASP A 311 3.20 11.16 27.47
N ALA A 312 2.58 11.52 26.34
CA ALA A 312 3.30 11.73 25.08
C ALA A 312 4.25 12.95 25.14
N VAL A 313 3.86 14.01 25.85
CA VAL A 313 4.70 15.21 26.07
C VAL A 313 5.84 14.91 27.06
N ASP A 314 5.58 14.21 28.16
CA ASP A 314 6.61 13.80 29.12
C ASP A 314 7.61 12.81 28.52
N TRP A 315 7.16 11.92 27.64
CA TRP A 315 8.06 11.04 26.89
C TRP A 315 8.86 11.79 25.85
N ALA A 316 8.26 12.75 25.13
CA ALA A 316 8.99 13.63 24.22
C ALA A 316 10.06 14.47 24.95
N ASN A 317 9.76 15.00 26.13
CA ASN A 317 10.70 15.75 26.97
C ASN A 317 11.84 14.85 27.51
N ASN A 318 11.55 13.63 27.96
CA ASN A 318 12.58 12.71 28.46
C ASN A 318 13.50 12.14 27.36
N LEU A 319 13.00 12.03 26.13
CA LEU A 319 13.74 11.51 24.99
C LEU A 319 14.53 12.58 24.22
N ALA A 320 14.04 13.81 24.21
CA ALA A 320 14.72 14.93 23.56
C ALA A 320 15.78 15.60 24.45
N GLY A 321 15.83 15.25 25.75
CA GLY A 321 16.71 15.92 26.72
C GLY A 321 16.45 17.43 26.74
N ASP A 322 17.51 18.24 26.90
CA ASP A 322 17.43 19.72 26.91
C ASP A 322 17.18 20.36 25.52
N ALA A 323 16.53 19.65 24.59
CA ALA A 323 16.16 20.22 23.30
C ALA A 323 15.04 21.26 23.49
N THR A 324 15.41 22.53 23.40
CA THR A 324 14.58 23.72 23.71
C THR A 324 13.45 24.03 22.72
N THR A 325 13.13 23.13 21.79
CA THR A 325 12.14 23.42 20.73
C THR A 325 11.30 22.19 20.36
N ILE A 326 10.42 21.78 21.27
CA ILE A 326 9.27 20.92 20.93
C ILE A 326 8.10 21.85 20.59
N SER A 327 7.70 21.88 19.31
CA SER A 327 6.51 22.61 18.87
C SER A 327 5.32 21.65 18.79
N THR A 328 4.33 21.83 19.67
CA THR A 328 3.07 21.07 19.67
C THR A 328 1.96 21.89 19.01
N PHE A 329 1.38 21.40 17.91
CA PHE A 329 0.23 22.04 17.27
C PHE A 329 -1.06 21.30 17.62
N LYS A 330 -2.06 22.05 18.12
CA LYS A 330 -3.42 21.56 18.35
C LYS A 330 -4.33 22.05 17.23
N GLY A 331 -4.77 21.16 16.36
CA GLY A 331 -5.80 21.42 15.35
C GLY A 331 -7.07 20.63 15.64
N LYS A 332 -8.25 21.25 15.49
CA LYS A 332 -9.52 20.52 15.41
C LYS A 332 -9.83 20.28 13.94
N PHE A 333 -9.87 19.02 13.51
CA PHE A 333 -10.52 18.66 12.24
C PHE A 333 -12.02 18.91 12.41
N LYS A 334 -12.57 19.87 11.66
CA LYS A 334 -14.02 19.94 11.44
C LYS A 334 -14.33 18.95 10.31
N THR A 335 -15.00 17.86 10.63
CA THR A 335 -15.69 17.05 9.63
C THR A 335 -16.89 17.84 9.09
N PRO A 336 -17.22 17.74 7.79
CA PRO A 336 -18.50 18.23 7.26
C PRO A 336 -19.69 17.54 7.91
#